data_AF-A0A258BM90-F1
#
_entry.id   AF-A0A258BM90-F1
#
_cell.length_a   1.000
_cell.length_b   1.000
_cell.length_c   1.000
_cell.angle_alpha   90.00
_cell.angle_beta   90.00
_cell.angle_gamma   90.00
#
_symmetry.space_group_name_H-M   'P 1'
#
loop_
_entity.id
_entity.type
_entity.pdbx_description
1 polymer ?
#
loop_
_entity_poly.entity_id
_entity_poly.type
_entity_poly.pdbx_seq_one_letter_code
_entity_poly.pdbx_strand_id
1 'polypeptide(L)'
;MPTPTPSPSPTPTPAPEPSYAVNFTSVPANMDDKVTVPTGYSTQVLLKAGDAGETGATPYAAGTAPTPAQAEKWVGGNHDGMEYFELSGVDPNTGGLLAVNYEYPDFAILGINDYSDDYSDGTYTPTATEKALALSAVGIGVVEIAKGSDGKWAVKADSQYNKRYTGNSNYRVGGPAAGLLSGTIKGMLNNCASGRTPWGTYLTCEETSNNYWDLDQPAQNYGWVVEIDPYLELAEPTKRTAMGRFSHENVAFMTNSDRRVAFYMGDDSTPGCIYKFIPSRAYSADNRAANIDLLDYGTLYVAKFNGSGAGQWIELTQGKNGLAAGAQDPGNVSQTATPGAPTTVDFNSQADVLINTKAAARVAGGTIMDRPEWITVAPDNSSVYVTLTNNSSRVT
;
A
#
# COMPACT_ATOMS: atom_id res chain seq x y z
N MET A 1 -50.48 -41.28 8.92
CA MET A 1 -50.10 -40.05 9.67
C MET A 1 -49.63 -39.03 8.66
N PRO A 2 -50.15 -37.78 8.65
CA PRO A 2 -49.68 -36.77 7.73
C PRO A 2 -48.27 -36.29 8.14
N THR A 3 -47.39 -36.12 7.16
CA THR A 3 -46.02 -35.62 7.32
C THR A 3 -46.04 -34.18 7.85
N PRO A 4 -45.25 -33.81 8.88
CA PRO A 4 -45.26 -32.45 9.40
C PRO A 4 -44.70 -31.49 8.35
N THR A 5 -45.42 -30.41 8.10
CA THR A 5 -44.98 -29.28 7.28
C THR A 5 -43.77 -28.62 7.95
N PRO A 6 -42.65 -28.38 7.23
CA PRO A 6 -41.50 -27.70 7.81
C PRO A 6 -41.90 -26.28 8.24
N SER A 7 -41.54 -25.92 9.47
CA SER A 7 -41.73 -24.56 9.98
C SER A 7 -40.93 -23.58 9.11
N PRO A 8 -41.49 -22.43 8.71
CA PRO A 8 -40.75 -21.42 7.97
C PRO A 8 -39.54 -20.99 8.79
N SER A 9 -38.37 -20.98 8.16
CA SER A 9 -37.15 -20.45 8.76
C SER A 9 -37.39 -18.97 9.10
N PRO A 10 -37.07 -18.51 10.33
CA PRO A 10 -37.30 -17.12 10.71
C PRO A 10 -36.54 -16.19 9.76
N THR A 11 -37.22 -15.16 9.28
CA THR A 11 -36.59 -14.09 8.50
C THR A 11 -35.49 -13.47 9.36
N PRO A 12 -34.24 -13.39 8.88
CA PRO A 12 -33.16 -12.79 9.65
C PRO A 12 -33.52 -11.33 9.96
N THR A 13 -33.36 -10.94 11.23
CA THR A 13 -33.52 -9.56 11.67
C THR A 13 -32.62 -8.66 10.83
N PRO A 14 -33.13 -7.55 10.26
CA PRO A 14 -32.29 -6.59 9.54
C PRO A 14 -31.15 -6.11 10.44
N ALA A 15 -29.94 -6.05 9.89
CA ALA A 15 -28.83 -5.41 10.61
C ALA A 15 -29.22 -3.96 10.92
N PRO A 16 -28.96 -3.45 12.14
CA PRO A 16 -29.20 -2.05 12.46
C PRO A 16 -28.43 -1.15 11.50
N GLU A 17 -29.03 -0.03 11.09
CA GLU A 17 -28.32 0.96 10.27
C GLU A 17 -27.07 1.44 11.01
N PRO A 18 -25.92 1.53 10.34
CA PRO A 18 -24.70 2.06 10.94
C PRO A 18 -24.91 3.54 11.33
N SER A 19 -24.56 3.89 12.56
CA SER A 19 -24.53 5.28 13.03
C SER A 19 -23.12 5.84 12.91
N TYR A 20 -22.98 6.95 12.19
CA TYR A 20 -21.72 7.69 12.06
C TYR A 20 -21.58 8.83 13.09
N ALA A 21 -22.44 8.85 14.12
CA ALA A 21 -22.41 9.87 15.16
C ALA A 21 -21.16 9.72 16.05
N VAL A 22 -20.46 10.83 16.26
CA VAL A 22 -19.33 10.91 17.20
C VAL A 22 -19.87 11.16 18.60
N ASN A 23 -19.88 10.12 19.44
CA ASN A 23 -20.53 10.13 20.77
C ASN A 23 -19.56 10.17 21.97
N PHE A 24 -18.25 10.30 21.72
CA PHE A 24 -17.25 10.45 22.79
C PHE A 24 -16.87 11.91 23.00
N THR A 25 -16.47 12.28 24.22
CA THR A 25 -15.93 13.62 24.51
C THR A 25 -14.52 13.75 23.94
N SER A 26 -14.27 14.81 23.16
CA SER A 26 -12.94 15.10 22.61
C SER A 26 -11.88 15.18 23.70
N VAL A 27 -10.69 14.64 23.42
CA VAL A 27 -9.52 14.71 24.29
C VAL A 27 -8.73 15.98 23.96
N PRO A 28 -8.24 16.74 24.96
CA PRO A 28 -7.35 17.88 24.72
C PRO A 28 -5.97 17.45 24.19
N ALA A 29 -5.38 18.29 23.32
CA ALA A 29 -4.00 18.12 22.89
C ALA A 29 -3.04 18.15 24.09
N ASN A 30 -2.04 17.28 24.08
CA ASN A 30 -0.98 17.20 25.09
C ASN A 30 0.31 16.65 24.44
N MET A 31 1.41 16.68 25.19
CA MET A 31 2.73 16.19 24.75
C MET A 31 3.23 15.04 25.66
N ASP A 32 2.31 14.32 26.31
CA ASP A 32 2.69 13.20 27.16
C ASP A 32 3.22 12.04 26.28
N ASP A 33 4.27 11.34 26.73
CA ASP A 33 4.78 10.13 26.07
C ASP A 33 3.89 8.91 26.37
N LYS A 34 2.62 9.00 25.98
CA LYS A 34 1.60 7.95 26.09
C LYS A 34 0.43 8.24 25.13
N VAL A 35 -0.33 7.21 24.79
CA VAL A 35 -1.61 7.38 24.09
C VAL A 35 -2.69 7.82 25.07
N THR A 36 -3.28 9.00 24.87
CA THR A 36 -4.41 9.51 25.66
C THR A 36 -5.71 9.26 24.91
N VAL A 37 -6.67 8.58 25.55
CA VAL A 37 -7.97 8.20 24.95
C VAL A 37 -9.15 8.79 25.73
N PRO A 38 -10.35 8.91 25.10
CA PRO A 38 -11.56 9.38 25.78
C PRO A 38 -11.94 8.51 26.99
N THR A 39 -12.72 9.06 27.92
CA THR A 39 -13.28 8.30 29.04
C THR A 39 -14.07 7.07 28.55
N GLY A 40 -13.81 5.90 29.16
CA GLY A 40 -14.43 4.63 28.76
C GLY A 40 -13.66 3.84 27.71
N TYR A 41 -12.57 4.40 27.17
CA TYR A 41 -11.67 3.72 26.24
C TYR A 41 -10.37 3.28 26.93
N SER A 42 -9.71 2.29 26.36
CA SER A 42 -8.41 1.78 26.79
C SER A 42 -7.54 1.45 25.57
N THR A 43 -6.23 1.46 25.75
CA THR A 43 -5.27 1.05 24.71
C THR A 43 -4.51 -0.19 25.15
N GLN A 44 -4.04 -0.96 24.18
CA GLN A 44 -3.20 -2.12 24.37
C GLN A 44 -2.20 -2.20 23.20
N VAL A 45 -0.95 -2.52 23.50
CA VAL A 45 0.02 -2.91 22.46
C VAL A 45 -0.35 -4.31 21.96
N LEU A 46 -0.66 -4.41 20.67
CA LEU A 46 -0.95 -5.67 19.98
C LEU A 46 0.34 -6.32 19.45
N LEU A 47 1.18 -5.51 18.79
CA LEU A 47 2.35 -5.94 18.06
C LEU A 47 3.38 -4.79 18.02
N LYS A 48 4.67 -5.10 18.11
CA LYS A 48 5.76 -4.11 18.02
C LYS A 48 6.98 -4.66 17.29
N ALA A 49 7.81 -3.76 16.78
CA ALA A 49 9.07 -4.08 16.14
C ALA A 49 9.94 -5.03 17.00
N GLY A 50 10.55 -6.02 16.35
CA GLY A 50 11.36 -7.04 17.02
C GLY A 50 10.57 -8.17 17.69
N ASP A 51 9.24 -8.12 17.75
CA ASP A 51 8.45 -9.29 18.13
C ASP A 51 8.66 -10.45 17.14
N ALA A 52 8.37 -11.68 17.56
CA ALA A 52 8.42 -12.85 16.68
C ALA A 52 7.32 -12.77 15.61
N GLY A 53 7.70 -12.54 14.34
CA GLY A 53 6.78 -12.37 13.21
C GLY A 53 6.51 -13.66 12.43
N GLU A 54 7.36 -14.67 12.57
CA GLU A 54 7.19 -16.00 11.98
C GLU A 54 7.37 -17.13 13.01
N THR A 55 6.85 -18.30 12.67
CA THR A 55 7.04 -19.55 13.44
C THR A 55 8.53 -19.81 13.70
N GLY A 56 8.86 -20.06 14.96
CA GLY A 56 10.23 -20.34 15.40
C GLY A 56 11.16 -19.11 15.43
N ALA A 57 10.65 -17.89 15.30
CA ALA A 57 11.44 -16.68 15.52
C ALA A 57 11.65 -16.44 17.03
N THR A 58 12.90 -16.16 17.42
CA THR A 58 13.19 -15.64 18.76
C THR A 58 13.01 -14.12 18.73
N PRO A 59 12.17 -13.52 19.59
CA PRO A 59 11.99 -12.07 19.61
C PRO A 59 13.27 -11.34 20.04
N TYR A 60 13.37 -10.07 19.66
CA TYR A 60 14.44 -9.18 20.07
C TYR A 60 14.58 -9.13 21.59
N ALA A 61 15.83 -9.14 22.06
CA ALA A 61 16.20 -8.89 23.44
C ALA A 61 17.17 -7.71 23.51
N ALA A 62 16.90 -6.76 24.41
CA ALA A 62 17.71 -5.57 24.57
C ALA A 62 19.21 -5.90 24.79
N GLY A 63 20.08 -5.18 24.10
CA GLY A 63 21.54 -5.37 24.17
C GLY A 63 22.07 -6.52 23.30
N THR A 64 21.25 -7.11 22.44
CA THR A 64 21.69 -8.09 21.42
C THR A 64 21.77 -7.43 20.04
N ALA A 65 22.79 -7.78 19.26
CA ALA A 65 22.89 -7.40 17.86
C ALA A 65 22.27 -8.51 16.99
N PRO A 66 21.23 -8.22 16.17
CA PRO A 66 20.64 -9.22 15.31
C PRO A 66 21.56 -9.62 14.16
N THR A 67 21.37 -10.84 13.68
CA THR A 67 21.77 -11.25 12.33
C THR A 67 20.62 -10.96 11.34
N PRO A 68 20.90 -10.76 10.04
CA PRO A 68 19.85 -10.65 9.02
C PRO A 68 18.83 -11.80 9.11
N ALA A 69 19.29 -13.04 9.28
CA ALA A 69 18.43 -14.21 9.39
C ALA A 69 17.44 -14.18 10.58
N GLN A 70 17.79 -13.47 11.66
CA GLN A 70 16.86 -13.22 12.77
C GLN A 70 15.86 -12.12 12.40
N ALA A 71 16.36 -10.98 11.91
CA ALA A 71 15.54 -9.83 11.53
C ALA A 71 14.52 -10.16 10.42
N GLU A 72 14.85 -11.07 9.49
CA GLU A 72 13.94 -11.55 8.44
C GLU A 72 12.64 -12.12 9.01
N LYS A 73 12.68 -12.64 10.24
CA LYS A 73 11.54 -13.29 10.90
C LYS A 73 10.88 -12.44 11.98
N TRP A 74 11.37 -11.22 12.19
CA TRP A 74 10.82 -10.31 13.19
C TRP A 74 9.62 -9.57 12.64
N VAL A 75 8.84 -8.97 13.52
CA VAL A 75 7.98 -7.86 13.14
C VAL A 75 8.89 -6.66 12.81
N GLY A 76 8.62 -6.00 11.70
CA GLY A 76 9.42 -4.86 11.23
C GLY A 76 9.22 -3.59 12.07
N GLY A 77 10.03 -2.58 11.77
CA GLY A 77 9.94 -1.25 12.37
C GLY A 77 8.82 -0.42 11.76
N ASN A 78 8.52 0.73 12.39
CA ASN A 78 7.69 1.80 11.81
C ASN A 78 6.47 1.26 11.07
N HIS A 79 5.57 0.63 11.83
CA HIS A 79 4.33 0.10 11.27
C HIS A 79 3.53 1.23 10.63
N ASP A 80 2.98 0.97 9.45
CA ASP A 80 2.18 1.95 8.73
C ASP A 80 0.86 1.31 8.25
N GLY A 81 0.59 1.28 6.94
CA GLY A 81 -0.64 0.76 6.38
C GLY A 81 -0.94 -0.66 6.84
N MET A 82 -2.21 -0.93 7.13
CA MET A 82 -2.65 -2.26 7.55
C MET A 82 -4.09 -2.53 7.14
N GLU A 83 -4.42 -3.82 7.00
CA GLU A 83 -5.76 -4.29 6.67
C GLU A 83 -6.07 -5.57 7.46
N TYR A 84 -7.31 -5.65 7.95
CA TYR A 84 -7.83 -6.84 8.62
C TYR A 84 -8.59 -7.73 7.64
N PHE A 85 -8.34 -9.04 7.74
CA PHE A 85 -8.94 -10.07 6.91
C PHE A 85 -9.61 -11.12 7.79
N GLU A 86 -10.90 -11.34 7.55
CA GLU A 86 -11.65 -12.41 8.20
C GLU A 86 -11.03 -13.77 7.84
N LEU A 87 -10.93 -14.68 8.82
CA LEU A 87 -10.40 -16.02 8.61
C LEU A 87 -11.54 -17.04 8.69
N SER A 88 -11.63 -17.92 7.69
CA SER A 88 -12.69 -18.93 7.62
C SER A 88 -12.71 -19.79 8.88
N GLY A 89 -13.90 -19.94 9.49
CA GLY A 89 -14.09 -20.69 10.73
C GLY A 89 -13.73 -19.93 12.01
N VAL A 90 -13.38 -18.64 11.93
CA VAL A 90 -13.09 -17.77 13.08
C VAL A 90 -14.15 -16.67 13.15
N ASP A 91 -14.68 -16.38 14.36
CA ASP A 91 -15.56 -15.22 14.55
C ASP A 91 -14.74 -13.93 14.38
N PRO A 92 -15.09 -13.05 13.42
CA PRO A 92 -14.31 -11.86 13.12
C PRO A 92 -14.22 -10.86 14.29
N ASN A 93 -15.10 -10.95 15.29
CA ASN A 93 -15.02 -10.15 16.51
C ASN A 93 -13.98 -10.67 17.52
N THR A 94 -13.38 -11.81 17.24
CA THR A 94 -12.46 -12.52 18.16
C THR A 94 -11.18 -13.00 17.51
N GLY A 95 -11.05 -12.98 16.18
CA GLY A 95 -9.82 -13.38 15.52
C GLY A 95 -9.85 -13.17 14.01
N GLY A 96 -8.67 -13.14 13.38
CA GLY A 96 -8.51 -13.01 11.93
C GLY A 96 -7.04 -12.80 11.56
N LEU A 97 -6.79 -12.37 10.33
CA LEU A 97 -5.44 -12.03 9.86
C LEU A 97 -5.28 -10.51 9.81
N LEU A 98 -4.13 -10.01 10.25
CA LEU A 98 -3.70 -8.63 10.09
C LEU A 98 -2.51 -8.60 9.14
N ALA A 99 -2.67 -7.95 7.99
CA ALA A 99 -1.55 -7.59 7.13
C ALA A 99 -1.11 -6.17 7.52
N VAL A 100 0.18 -5.96 7.74
CA VAL A 100 0.75 -4.68 8.19
C VAL A 100 2.04 -4.39 7.46
N ASN A 101 2.21 -3.14 7.01
CA ASN A 101 3.42 -2.65 6.41
C ASN A 101 4.46 -2.25 7.46
N TYR A 102 5.73 -2.33 7.06
CA TYR A 102 6.89 -1.88 7.80
C TYR A 102 7.68 -0.94 6.88
N GLU A 103 7.46 0.35 7.05
CA GLU A 103 7.90 1.37 6.09
C GLU A 103 9.42 1.56 6.13
N TYR A 104 9.94 1.73 7.35
CA TYR A 104 11.34 2.02 7.64
C TYR A 104 11.93 1.08 8.70
N PRO A 105 13.23 0.78 8.66
CA PRO A 105 13.89 -0.01 9.69
C PRO A 105 13.83 0.66 11.08
N ASP A 106 13.68 -0.13 12.14
CA ASP A 106 13.90 0.35 13.51
C ASP A 106 15.40 0.25 13.84
N PHE A 107 16.12 1.36 13.68
CA PHE A 107 17.56 1.43 13.86
C PHE A 107 18.03 1.08 15.27
N ALA A 108 17.22 1.37 16.30
CA ALA A 108 17.56 1.07 17.68
C ALA A 108 17.57 -0.44 17.95
N ILE A 109 16.65 -1.18 17.33
CA ILE A 109 16.58 -2.65 17.43
C ILE A 109 17.66 -3.32 16.57
N LEU A 110 17.95 -2.76 15.38
CA LEU A 110 18.92 -3.34 14.46
C LEU A 110 20.38 -3.05 14.84
N GLY A 111 20.63 -1.98 15.60
CA GLY A 111 21.99 -1.56 15.96
C GLY A 111 22.79 -1.07 14.74
N ILE A 112 22.11 -0.52 13.74
CA ILE A 112 22.72 0.11 12.56
C ILE A 112 22.41 1.61 12.58
N ASN A 113 23.25 2.43 11.95
CA ASN A 113 23.01 3.87 11.90
C ASN A 113 21.77 4.18 11.06
N ASP A 114 21.05 5.22 11.48
CA ASP A 114 20.09 5.84 10.59
C ASP A 114 20.85 6.46 9.40
N TYR A 115 20.48 6.00 8.23
CA TYR A 115 21.07 6.40 6.96
C TYR A 115 19.99 6.70 5.93
N SER A 116 18.70 6.55 6.29
CA SER A 116 17.59 6.58 5.32
C SER A 116 16.82 7.90 5.25
N ASP A 117 17.13 8.88 6.09
CA ASP A 117 16.28 10.08 6.22
C ASP A 117 16.16 10.93 4.95
N ASP A 118 17.20 11.03 4.13
CA ASP A 118 17.13 11.47 2.73
C ASP A 118 18.54 11.33 2.18
N TYR A 119 18.71 10.63 1.05
CA TYR A 119 19.95 10.50 0.27
C TYR A 119 21.23 10.98 0.95
N SER A 120 22.02 10.04 1.45
CA SER A 120 23.33 10.40 2.01
C SER A 120 24.11 11.27 1.02
N ASP A 121 24.77 12.28 1.57
CA ASP A 121 25.72 13.17 0.94
C ASP A 121 26.98 12.46 0.35
N GLY A 122 26.92 11.13 0.18
CA GLY A 122 27.99 10.27 -0.30
C GLY A 122 29.03 9.91 0.76
N THR A 123 28.83 10.29 2.04
CA THR A 123 29.86 10.15 3.08
C THR A 123 29.86 8.79 3.81
N TYR A 124 28.79 8.00 3.69
CA TYR A 124 28.70 6.68 4.30
C TYR A 124 28.27 5.62 3.28
N THR A 125 28.88 4.44 3.37
CA THR A 125 28.55 3.29 2.52
C THR A 125 28.24 2.10 3.42
N PRO A 126 26.99 1.62 3.47
CA PRO A 126 26.62 0.49 4.33
C PRO A 126 27.31 -0.79 3.86
N THR A 127 27.78 -1.58 4.83
CA THR A 127 28.31 -2.93 4.60
C THR A 127 27.21 -3.86 4.07
N ALA A 128 27.61 -4.97 3.44
CA ALA A 128 26.65 -5.97 2.97
C ALA A 128 25.73 -6.50 4.10
N THR A 129 26.25 -6.60 5.32
CA THR A 129 25.47 -7.02 6.49
C THR A 129 24.46 -5.95 6.93
N GLU A 130 24.86 -4.67 6.96
CA GLU A 130 23.94 -3.56 7.30
C GLU A 130 22.83 -3.44 6.26
N LYS A 131 23.16 -3.54 4.96
CA LYS A 131 22.16 -3.59 3.87
C LYS A 131 21.18 -4.74 4.08
N ALA A 132 21.69 -5.94 4.35
CA ALA A 132 20.86 -7.12 4.58
C ALA A 132 19.94 -6.94 5.79
N LEU A 133 20.46 -6.42 6.91
CA LEU A 133 19.69 -6.13 8.13
C LEU A 133 18.56 -5.12 7.88
N ALA A 134 18.88 -3.99 7.24
CA ALA A 134 17.88 -2.96 6.94
C ALA A 134 16.75 -3.53 6.04
N LEU A 135 17.13 -4.25 4.98
CA LEU A 135 16.17 -4.90 4.08
C LEU A 135 15.34 -6.01 4.77
N SER A 136 15.88 -6.67 5.80
CA SER A 136 15.13 -7.64 6.60
C SER A 136 14.02 -7.02 7.44
N ALA A 137 14.14 -5.74 7.79
CA ALA A 137 13.25 -5.06 8.73
C ALA A 137 12.08 -4.31 8.07
N VAL A 138 12.14 -4.08 6.75
CA VAL A 138 11.07 -3.44 5.96
C VAL A 138 10.21 -4.47 5.24
N GLY A 139 9.18 -3.99 4.52
CA GLY A 139 8.27 -4.84 3.76
C GLY A 139 6.91 -4.93 4.45
N ILE A 140 6.38 -6.14 4.59
CA ILE A 140 5.12 -6.38 5.30
C ILE A 140 5.19 -7.66 6.15
N GLY A 141 4.22 -7.80 7.05
CA GLY A 141 3.93 -9.04 7.76
C GLY A 141 2.45 -9.36 7.70
N VAL A 142 2.12 -10.64 7.55
CA VAL A 142 0.77 -11.17 7.79
C VAL A 142 0.85 -11.95 9.09
N VAL A 143 -0.04 -11.67 10.04
CA VAL A 143 -0.11 -12.39 11.32
C VAL A 143 -1.54 -12.75 11.67
N GLU A 144 -1.76 -13.94 12.21
CA GLU A 144 -3.06 -14.29 12.82
C GLU A 144 -3.14 -13.64 14.21
N ILE A 145 -4.21 -12.87 14.44
CA ILE A 145 -4.51 -12.25 15.73
C ILE A 145 -5.76 -12.87 16.34
N ALA A 146 -5.79 -12.97 17.67
CA ALA A 146 -6.93 -13.50 18.40
C ALA A 146 -7.13 -12.76 19.72
N LYS A 147 -8.39 -12.66 20.13
CA LYS A 147 -8.82 -12.14 21.42
C LYS A 147 -8.84 -13.26 22.45
N GLY A 148 -8.03 -13.14 23.49
CA GLY A 148 -7.98 -14.05 24.61
C GLY A 148 -9.25 -13.99 25.48
N SER A 149 -9.39 -14.96 26.38
CA SER A 149 -10.49 -15.00 27.36
C SER A 149 -10.43 -13.84 28.37
N ASP A 150 -9.27 -13.20 28.51
CA ASP A 150 -9.06 -11.97 29.28
C ASP A 150 -9.50 -10.70 28.50
N GLY A 151 -9.99 -10.87 27.28
CA GLY A 151 -10.44 -9.79 26.40
C GLY A 151 -9.33 -9.05 25.66
N LYS A 152 -8.06 -9.47 25.81
CA LYS A 152 -6.92 -8.84 25.15
C LYS A 152 -6.63 -9.47 23.81
N TRP A 153 -6.22 -8.66 22.84
CA TRP A 153 -5.78 -9.16 21.54
C TRP A 153 -4.30 -9.51 21.57
N ALA A 154 -3.91 -10.59 20.90
CA ALA A 154 -2.51 -10.99 20.73
C ALA A 154 -2.31 -11.66 19.38
N VAL A 155 -1.06 -11.65 18.89
CA VAL A 155 -0.66 -12.54 17.79
C VAL A 155 -0.71 -13.99 18.28
N LYS A 156 -1.31 -14.85 17.47
CA LYS A 156 -1.30 -16.29 17.70
C LYS A 156 0.05 -16.84 17.25
N ALA A 157 0.85 -17.24 18.22
CA ALA A 157 2.14 -17.87 17.96
C ALA A 157 1.98 -19.10 17.05
N ASP A 158 2.98 -19.33 16.21
CA ASP A 158 3.10 -20.47 15.31
C ASP A 158 1.92 -20.68 14.34
N SER A 159 1.13 -19.64 14.06
CA SER A 159 0.13 -19.70 13.01
C SER A 159 0.80 -19.92 11.66
N GLN A 160 0.22 -20.79 10.82
CA GLN A 160 0.68 -20.99 9.44
C GLN A 160 0.60 -19.73 8.57
N TYR A 161 -0.22 -18.75 9.00
CA TYR A 161 -0.39 -17.48 8.29
C TYR A 161 0.67 -16.44 8.68
N ASN A 162 1.40 -16.67 9.78
CA ASN A 162 2.45 -15.75 10.24
C ASN A 162 3.62 -15.79 9.25
N LYS A 163 3.76 -14.73 8.44
CA LYS A 163 4.75 -14.66 7.35
C LYS A 163 5.26 -13.24 7.14
N ARG A 164 6.57 -13.13 6.91
CA ARG A 164 7.23 -11.90 6.48
C ARG A 164 7.46 -11.90 4.97
N TYR A 165 7.30 -10.73 4.39
CA TYR A 165 7.72 -10.43 3.02
C TYR A 165 8.62 -9.20 3.10
N THR A 166 9.90 -9.38 2.84
CA THR A 166 10.94 -8.41 3.22
C THR A 166 11.59 -7.74 2.02
N GLY A 167 12.44 -6.75 2.28
CA GLY A 167 13.34 -6.14 1.30
C GLY A 167 14.39 -7.10 0.73
N ASN A 168 14.56 -8.30 1.29
CA ASN A 168 15.42 -9.36 0.73
C ASN A 168 14.67 -10.46 -0.02
N SER A 169 13.35 -10.52 0.12
CA SER A 169 12.50 -11.52 -0.54
C SER A 169 12.44 -11.30 -2.05
N ASN A 170 11.99 -12.30 -2.80
CA ASN A 170 11.87 -12.23 -4.26
C ASN A 170 10.40 -12.06 -4.67
N TYR A 171 10.13 -11.11 -5.57
CA TYR A 171 8.79 -10.75 -6.00
C TYR A 171 8.63 -10.96 -7.50
N ARG A 172 7.45 -11.43 -7.88
CA ARG A 172 7.04 -11.54 -9.29
C ARG A 172 6.65 -10.17 -9.82
N VAL A 173 6.58 -10.08 -11.14
CA VAL A 173 6.11 -8.90 -11.85
C VAL A 173 4.97 -9.29 -12.77
N GLY A 174 3.86 -8.55 -12.67
CA GLY A 174 2.69 -8.70 -13.52
C GLY A 174 2.41 -7.42 -14.31
N GLY A 175 1.62 -7.55 -15.38
CA GLY A 175 1.16 -6.41 -16.18
C GLY A 175 2.10 -5.96 -17.30
N PRO A 176 1.76 -4.85 -17.99
CA PRO A 176 2.34 -4.52 -19.29
C PRO A 176 3.84 -4.17 -19.27
N ALA A 177 4.39 -3.75 -18.13
CA ALA A 177 5.80 -3.40 -18.02
C ALA A 177 6.71 -4.57 -17.63
N ALA A 178 6.16 -5.76 -17.34
CA ALA A 178 6.93 -6.89 -16.83
C ALA A 178 8.10 -7.29 -17.74
N GLY A 179 7.94 -7.18 -19.07
CA GLY A 179 9.00 -7.51 -20.04
C GLY A 179 10.19 -6.55 -20.07
N LEU A 180 10.08 -5.38 -19.43
CA LEU A 180 11.16 -4.38 -19.32
C LEU A 180 11.81 -4.36 -17.93
N LEU A 181 11.31 -5.16 -16.99
CA LEU A 181 11.81 -5.26 -15.63
C LEU A 181 12.61 -6.56 -15.42
N SER A 182 13.26 -6.68 -14.27
CA SER A 182 13.89 -7.94 -13.89
C SER A 182 12.82 -9.04 -13.74
N GLY A 183 13.08 -10.24 -14.26
CA GLY A 183 12.12 -11.36 -14.21
C GLY A 183 11.72 -11.77 -12.80
N THR A 184 12.63 -11.58 -11.84
CA THR A 184 12.37 -11.62 -10.40
C THR A 184 13.01 -10.40 -9.77
N ILE A 185 12.26 -9.67 -8.96
CA ILE A 185 12.74 -8.45 -8.29
C ILE A 185 13.05 -8.77 -6.84
N LYS A 186 14.27 -8.42 -6.40
CA LYS A 186 14.64 -8.51 -5.00
C LYS A 186 14.03 -7.34 -4.24
N GLY A 187 13.19 -7.62 -3.26
CA GLY A 187 12.72 -6.67 -2.29
C GLY A 187 11.50 -5.85 -2.67
N MET A 188 10.87 -5.39 -1.61
CA MET A 188 10.05 -4.18 -1.54
C MET A 188 10.46 -3.42 -0.28
N LEU A 189 10.38 -2.10 -0.31
CA LEU A 189 10.78 -1.22 0.78
C LEU A 189 10.01 0.10 0.68
N ASN A 190 10.03 0.91 1.74
CA ASN A 190 9.20 2.11 1.84
C ASN A 190 7.72 1.76 1.63
N ASN A 191 7.30 0.66 2.26
CA ASN A 191 5.93 0.21 2.22
C ASN A 191 5.12 1.15 3.12
N CYS A 192 4.52 2.19 2.55
CA CYS A 192 3.81 3.24 3.28
C CYS A 192 2.43 2.72 3.73
N ALA A 193 1.36 3.11 3.06
CA ALA A 193 0.01 2.71 3.42
C ALA A 193 -0.48 1.44 2.69
N SER A 194 -1.78 1.18 2.80
CA SER A 194 -2.38 -0.08 2.39
C SER A 194 -3.59 0.09 1.48
N GLY A 195 -4.02 -1.04 0.93
CA GLY A 195 -5.34 -1.21 0.37
C GLY A 195 -5.77 -2.66 0.43
N ARG A 196 -7.06 -2.89 0.24
CA ARG A 196 -7.65 -4.23 0.12
C ARG A 196 -8.37 -4.36 -1.20
N THR A 197 -8.30 -5.51 -1.85
CA THR A 197 -9.14 -5.79 -3.02
C THR A 197 -10.51 -6.35 -2.63
N PRO A 198 -11.55 -6.17 -3.46
CA PRO A 198 -12.86 -6.82 -3.26
C PRO A 198 -12.82 -8.36 -3.23
N TRP A 199 -11.71 -8.97 -3.66
CA TRP A 199 -11.50 -10.42 -3.62
C TRP A 199 -10.55 -10.86 -2.50
N GLY A 200 -10.27 -9.99 -1.53
CA GLY A 200 -9.57 -10.34 -0.30
C GLY A 200 -8.08 -10.59 -0.48
N THR A 201 -7.41 -9.78 -1.30
CA THR A 201 -5.95 -9.66 -1.31
C THR A 201 -5.55 -8.30 -0.74
N TYR A 202 -4.32 -8.24 -0.23
CA TYR A 202 -3.69 -7.06 0.33
C TYR A 202 -2.88 -6.34 -0.75
N LEU A 203 -2.95 -5.01 -0.76
CA LEU A 203 -2.16 -4.14 -1.61
C LEU A 203 -1.25 -3.31 -0.71
N THR A 204 0.06 -3.51 -0.85
CA THR A 204 1.06 -2.65 -0.22
C THR A 204 1.70 -1.74 -1.26
N CYS A 205 2.11 -0.56 -0.83
CA CYS A 205 2.49 0.53 -1.72
C CYS A 205 3.94 0.92 -1.50
N GLU A 206 4.79 0.76 -2.50
CA GLU A 206 6.13 1.31 -2.46
C GLU A 206 6.07 2.82 -2.73
N GLU A 207 6.36 3.60 -1.70
CA GLU A 207 6.38 5.07 -1.75
C GLU A 207 7.77 5.60 -2.21
N THR A 208 8.70 4.69 -2.47
CA THR A 208 9.99 4.95 -3.11
C THR A 208 10.08 4.41 -4.53
N SER A 209 10.94 5.01 -5.35
CA SER A 209 11.19 4.60 -6.73
C SER A 209 12.52 3.87 -6.92
N ASN A 210 13.26 3.56 -5.87
CA ASN A 210 14.50 2.76 -5.97
C ASN A 210 14.75 1.95 -4.69
N ASN A 211 15.79 1.12 -4.72
CA ASN A 211 16.32 0.50 -3.52
C ASN A 211 17.49 1.33 -2.98
N TYR A 212 17.18 2.29 -2.12
CA TYR A 212 18.19 3.19 -1.55
C TYR A 212 19.18 2.48 -0.59
N TRP A 213 18.88 1.25 -0.15
CA TRP A 213 19.82 0.39 0.57
C TRP A 213 20.74 -0.42 -0.35
N ASP A 214 20.30 -0.69 -1.58
CA ASP A 214 21.04 -1.49 -2.58
C ASP A 214 20.90 -0.90 -3.99
N LEU A 215 21.64 0.18 -4.25
CA LEU A 215 21.62 0.91 -5.53
C LEU A 215 22.11 0.09 -6.74
N ASP A 216 22.67 -1.10 -6.52
CA ASP A 216 22.99 -2.07 -7.58
C ASP A 216 21.72 -2.67 -8.20
N GLN A 217 20.58 -2.61 -7.50
CA GLN A 217 19.28 -3.01 -8.02
C GLN A 217 18.74 -1.96 -9.01
N PRO A 218 18.23 -2.36 -10.18
CA PRO A 218 17.63 -1.42 -11.14
C PRO A 218 16.48 -0.61 -10.50
N ALA A 219 16.56 0.72 -10.57
CA ALA A 219 15.53 1.59 -9.98
C ALA A 219 14.13 1.32 -10.53
N GLN A 220 14.01 0.93 -11.81
CA GLN A 220 12.71 0.62 -12.44
C GLN A 220 11.97 -0.54 -11.76
N ASN A 221 12.66 -1.35 -10.95
CA ASN A 221 12.07 -2.46 -10.21
C ASN A 221 11.23 -2.04 -8.97
N TYR A 222 11.22 -0.74 -8.61
CA TYR A 222 10.55 -0.23 -7.41
C TYR A 222 9.61 0.93 -7.73
N GLY A 223 8.69 1.24 -6.81
CA GLY A 223 7.65 2.26 -6.95
C GLY A 223 6.36 1.68 -7.50
N TRP A 224 6.05 0.43 -7.16
CA TRP A 224 4.88 -0.29 -7.62
C TRP A 224 3.97 -0.65 -6.45
N VAL A 225 2.67 -0.77 -6.73
CA VAL A 225 1.77 -1.54 -5.85
C VAL A 225 2.14 -3.02 -5.93
N VAL A 226 2.22 -3.68 -4.78
CA VAL A 226 2.48 -5.13 -4.67
C VAL A 226 1.24 -5.81 -4.10
N GLU A 227 0.72 -6.81 -4.80
CA GLU A 227 -0.42 -7.61 -4.34
C GLU A 227 0.06 -8.86 -3.61
N ILE A 228 -0.51 -9.09 -2.43
CA ILE A 228 -0.18 -10.22 -1.54
C ILE A 228 -1.49 -10.91 -1.14
N ASP A 229 -1.49 -12.24 -1.17
CA ASP A 229 -2.59 -13.02 -0.62
C ASP A 229 -2.33 -13.37 0.85
N PRO A 230 -3.08 -12.79 1.81
CA PRO A 230 -2.87 -13.09 3.22
C PRO A 230 -3.25 -14.54 3.59
N TYR A 231 -4.02 -15.23 2.75
CA TYR A 231 -4.48 -16.59 3.01
C TYR A 231 -3.54 -17.68 2.49
N LEU A 232 -2.51 -17.32 1.72
CA LEU A 232 -1.54 -18.26 1.12
C LEU A 232 -2.18 -19.30 0.16
N GLU A 233 -3.25 -18.91 -0.54
CA GLU A 233 -4.03 -19.74 -1.47
C GLU A 233 -3.78 -19.39 -2.94
N LEU A 234 -3.28 -18.18 -3.23
CA LEU A 234 -3.11 -17.62 -4.56
C LEU A 234 -1.62 -17.56 -4.97
N ALA A 235 -1.32 -16.76 -6.00
CA ALA A 235 0.03 -16.58 -6.51
C ALA A 235 0.97 -15.95 -5.48
N GLU A 236 2.26 -16.20 -5.68
CA GLU A 236 3.34 -15.46 -5.02
C GLU A 236 3.15 -13.93 -5.19
N PRO A 237 3.60 -13.13 -4.20
CA PRO A 237 3.56 -11.67 -4.25
C PRO A 237 3.99 -11.09 -5.58
N THR A 238 3.17 -10.18 -6.13
CA THR A 238 3.33 -9.68 -7.50
C THR A 238 3.26 -8.17 -7.55
N LYS A 239 4.29 -7.52 -8.12
CA LYS A 239 4.28 -6.09 -8.46
C LYS A 239 3.35 -5.84 -9.64
N ARG A 240 2.35 -4.97 -9.48
CA ARG A 240 1.25 -4.74 -10.43
C ARG A 240 1.52 -3.55 -11.33
N THR A 241 2.24 -3.78 -12.42
CA THR A 241 2.75 -2.69 -13.25
C THR A 241 1.68 -1.88 -13.98
N ALA A 242 0.48 -2.44 -14.21
CA ALA A 242 -0.62 -1.71 -14.84
C ALA A 242 -1.15 -0.55 -13.98
N MET A 243 -0.85 -0.54 -12.69
CA MET A 243 -1.24 0.51 -11.74
C MET A 243 -0.28 1.72 -11.76
N GLY A 244 0.80 1.66 -12.56
CA GLY A 244 1.76 2.74 -12.74
C GLY A 244 2.88 2.77 -11.70
N ARG A 245 3.96 3.46 -12.03
CA ARG A 245 5.17 3.59 -11.19
C ARG A 245 5.32 5.00 -10.63
N PHE A 246 5.19 5.15 -9.32
CA PHE A 246 5.33 6.42 -8.61
C PHE A 246 5.50 6.19 -7.10
N SER A 247 5.46 7.25 -6.28
CA SER A 247 5.55 7.14 -4.82
C SER A 247 4.16 6.84 -4.27
N HIS A 248 3.74 5.57 -4.34
CA HIS A 248 2.38 5.19 -3.97
C HIS A 248 2.19 5.33 -2.45
N GLU A 249 1.20 6.12 -2.03
CA GLU A 249 0.79 6.14 -0.63
C GLU A 249 -0.05 4.90 -0.31
N ASN A 250 -1.30 4.88 -0.77
CA ASN A 250 -2.30 3.86 -0.48
C ASN A 250 -3.11 3.47 -1.73
N VAL A 251 -3.98 2.46 -1.59
CA VAL A 251 -4.93 2.10 -2.64
C VAL A 251 -6.35 2.01 -2.06
N ALA A 252 -7.22 2.94 -2.46
CA ALA A 252 -8.65 2.87 -2.15
C ALA A 252 -9.45 2.29 -3.32
N PHE A 253 -10.50 1.51 -3.06
CA PHE A 253 -11.34 0.99 -4.13
C PHE A 253 -12.80 1.44 -4.02
N MET A 254 -13.48 1.53 -5.16
CA MET A 254 -14.92 1.73 -5.28
C MET A 254 -15.48 0.70 -6.25
N THR A 255 -16.59 0.04 -5.88
CA THR A 255 -17.26 -0.95 -6.74
C THR A 255 -18.63 -0.47 -7.20
N ASN A 256 -19.18 -1.13 -8.22
CA ASN A 256 -20.57 -0.98 -8.63
C ASN A 256 -21.30 -2.34 -8.63
N SER A 257 -22.61 -2.31 -8.91
CA SER A 257 -23.46 -3.51 -8.98
C SER A 257 -23.03 -4.55 -10.02
N ASP A 258 -22.25 -4.14 -11.03
CA ASP A 258 -21.79 -5.01 -12.11
C ASP A 258 -20.44 -5.67 -11.78
N ARG A 259 -19.99 -5.59 -10.52
CA ARG A 259 -18.68 -6.07 -10.07
C ARG A 259 -17.52 -5.42 -10.84
N ARG A 260 -17.72 -4.19 -11.33
CA ARG A 260 -16.62 -3.33 -11.79
C ARG A 260 -16.00 -2.67 -10.57
N VAL A 261 -14.70 -2.47 -10.62
CA VAL A 261 -13.94 -1.82 -9.56
C VAL A 261 -13.08 -0.70 -10.15
N ALA A 262 -12.96 0.39 -9.42
CA ALA A 262 -11.94 1.41 -9.65
C ALA A 262 -11.03 1.46 -8.42
N PHE A 263 -9.73 1.59 -8.64
CA PHE A 263 -8.72 1.79 -7.63
C PHE A 263 -8.17 3.22 -7.73
N TYR A 264 -8.14 3.95 -6.63
CA TYR A 264 -7.64 5.32 -6.53
C TYR A 264 -6.32 5.32 -5.77
N MET A 265 -5.34 6.08 -6.25
CA MET A 265 -3.97 6.11 -5.71
C MET A 265 -3.43 7.54 -5.68
N GLY A 266 -2.72 7.89 -4.61
CA GLY A 266 -1.93 9.13 -4.49
C GLY A 266 -0.45 8.90 -4.82
N ASP A 267 0.21 9.90 -5.39
CA ASP A 267 1.66 9.98 -5.51
C ASP A 267 2.18 10.99 -4.48
N ASP A 268 2.71 10.56 -3.34
CA ASP A 268 3.20 11.46 -2.28
C ASP A 268 4.59 12.05 -2.59
N SER A 269 4.72 12.60 -3.79
CA SER A 269 5.84 13.46 -4.14
C SER A 269 5.49 14.92 -3.93
N THR A 270 6.52 15.74 -3.74
CA THR A 270 6.40 17.21 -3.74
C THR A 270 6.87 17.76 -5.09
N PRO A 271 6.00 17.87 -6.10
CA PRO A 271 4.58 17.53 -6.10
C PRO A 271 4.28 16.19 -6.78
N GLY A 272 3.06 15.71 -6.58
CA GLY A 272 2.56 14.47 -7.15
C GLY A 272 1.27 14.65 -7.94
N CYS A 273 0.60 13.54 -8.23
CA CYS A 273 -0.69 13.50 -8.92
C CYS A 273 -1.63 12.50 -8.23
N ILE A 274 -2.92 12.56 -8.58
CA ILE A 274 -3.90 11.55 -8.15
C ILE A 274 -4.24 10.68 -9.36
N TYR A 275 -4.26 9.37 -9.15
CA TYR A 275 -4.45 8.37 -10.18
C TYR A 275 -5.70 7.53 -9.92
N LYS A 276 -6.22 6.95 -11.01
CA LYS A 276 -7.30 5.96 -10.97
C LYS A 276 -6.97 4.82 -11.93
N PHE A 277 -7.04 3.58 -11.47
CA PHE A 277 -6.93 2.38 -12.30
C PHE A 277 -8.27 1.65 -12.37
N ILE A 278 -8.68 1.25 -13.58
CA ILE A 278 -9.89 0.47 -13.81
C ILE A 278 -9.49 -0.82 -14.54
N PRO A 279 -9.63 -2.00 -13.91
CA PRO A 279 -9.43 -3.27 -14.59
C PRO A 279 -10.34 -3.42 -15.81
N SER A 280 -9.88 -4.17 -16.82
CA SER A 280 -10.59 -4.35 -18.10
C SER A 280 -11.88 -5.16 -17.95
N ARG A 281 -11.94 -6.06 -16.97
CA ARG A 281 -13.06 -6.96 -16.70
C ARG A 281 -13.60 -6.80 -15.27
N ALA A 282 -14.80 -7.32 -15.05
CA ALA A 282 -15.39 -7.43 -13.71
C ALA A 282 -14.61 -8.47 -12.87
N TYR A 283 -14.59 -8.27 -11.55
CA TYR A 283 -14.04 -9.28 -10.64
C TYR A 283 -15.09 -10.36 -10.35
N SER A 284 -14.60 -11.56 -10.03
CA SER A 284 -15.42 -12.65 -9.54
C SER A 284 -15.55 -12.55 -8.02
N ALA A 285 -16.77 -12.40 -7.51
CA ALA A 285 -17.04 -12.45 -6.07
C ALA A 285 -17.00 -13.89 -5.52
N ASP A 286 -17.20 -14.88 -6.39
CA ASP A 286 -17.44 -16.27 -6.01
C ASP A 286 -16.19 -17.16 -6.23
N ASN A 287 -15.15 -16.62 -6.89
CA ASN A 287 -13.91 -17.33 -7.18
C ASN A 287 -12.72 -16.36 -7.16
N ARG A 288 -12.01 -16.31 -6.02
CA ARG A 288 -10.83 -15.45 -5.83
C ARG A 288 -9.73 -15.71 -6.85
N ALA A 289 -9.47 -16.98 -7.17
CA ALA A 289 -8.43 -17.37 -8.13
C ALA A 289 -8.70 -16.85 -9.55
N ALA A 290 -9.97 -16.62 -9.91
CA ALA A 290 -10.33 -15.98 -11.17
C ALA A 290 -9.97 -14.49 -11.23
N ASN A 291 -9.41 -13.89 -10.17
CA ASN A 291 -8.99 -12.49 -10.12
C ASN A 291 -7.46 -12.30 -10.07
N ILE A 292 -6.67 -13.38 -10.13
CA ILE A 292 -5.22 -13.38 -9.89
C ILE A 292 -4.40 -12.49 -10.85
N ASP A 293 -4.94 -12.19 -12.02
CA ASP A 293 -4.35 -11.34 -13.06
C ASP A 293 -5.19 -10.09 -13.33
N LEU A 294 -6.23 -9.82 -12.53
CA LEU A 294 -7.17 -8.73 -12.78
C LEU A 294 -6.45 -7.36 -12.81
N LEU A 295 -5.45 -7.19 -11.94
CA LEU A 295 -4.65 -5.97 -11.83
C LEU A 295 -3.56 -5.87 -12.91
N ASP A 296 -3.42 -6.86 -13.79
CA ASP A 296 -2.47 -6.82 -14.91
C ASP A 296 -3.10 -6.22 -16.18
N TYR A 297 -4.43 -6.13 -16.23
CA TYR A 297 -5.18 -5.67 -17.40
C TYR A 297 -6.18 -4.59 -17.03
N GLY A 298 -5.99 -3.38 -17.55
CA GLY A 298 -6.90 -2.26 -17.32
C GLY A 298 -6.41 -0.97 -17.93
N THR A 299 -6.99 0.12 -17.49
CA THR A 299 -6.65 1.47 -17.93
C THR A 299 -6.31 2.33 -16.72
N LEU A 300 -5.12 2.93 -16.75
CA LEU A 300 -4.68 3.92 -15.78
C LEU A 300 -5.11 5.33 -16.24
N TYR A 301 -5.50 6.17 -15.30
CA TYR A 301 -5.91 7.55 -15.51
C TYR A 301 -5.22 8.46 -14.50
N VAL A 302 -5.04 9.73 -14.88
CA VAL A 302 -4.66 10.82 -13.97
C VAL A 302 -5.82 11.80 -13.79
N ALA A 303 -5.97 12.36 -12.59
CA ALA A 303 -6.95 13.40 -12.33
C ALA A 303 -6.52 14.75 -12.94
N LYS A 304 -7.47 15.47 -13.51
CA LYS A 304 -7.37 16.90 -13.82
C LYS A 304 -8.50 17.64 -13.13
N PHE A 305 -8.16 18.60 -12.29
CA PHE A 305 -9.09 19.52 -11.64
C PHE A 305 -9.09 20.86 -12.38
N ASN A 306 -10.26 21.48 -12.50
CA ASN A 306 -10.43 22.79 -13.10
C ASN A 306 -10.86 23.82 -12.04
N GLY A 307 -10.71 25.11 -12.38
CA GLY A 307 -11.05 26.21 -11.46
C GLY A 307 -12.55 26.33 -11.13
N SER A 308 -13.44 25.58 -11.79
CA SER A 308 -14.87 25.58 -11.47
C SER A 308 -15.25 24.57 -10.39
N GLY A 309 -14.28 23.85 -9.81
CA GLY A 309 -14.52 22.77 -8.85
C GLY A 309 -14.96 21.45 -9.49
N ALA A 310 -14.93 21.34 -10.82
CA ALA A 310 -15.13 20.09 -11.53
C ALA A 310 -13.78 19.44 -11.87
N GLY A 311 -13.82 18.17 -12.23
CA GLY A 311 -12.62 17.44 -12.65
C GLY A 311 -12.93 16.36 -13.67
N GLN A 312 -11.88 15.78 -14.23
CA GLN A 312 -11.97 14.68 -15.18
C GLN A 312 -10.80 13.70 -14.99
N TRP A 313 -11.01 12.45 -15.41
CA TRP A 313 -9.97 11.44 -15.49
C TRP A 313 -9.42 11.40 -16.91
N ILE A 314 -8.11 11.61 -17.06
CA ILE A 314 -7.41 11.58 -18.35
C ILE A 314 -6.69 10.24 -18.48
N GLU A 315 -7.00 9.51 -19.54
CA GLU A 315 -6.45 8.19 -19.83
C GLU A 315 -4.94 8.24 -20.11
N LEU A 316 -4.17 7.38 -19.44
CA LEU A 316 -2.73 7.20 -19.63
C LEU A 316 -2.46 5.97 -20.50
N THR A 317 -2.71 6.11 -21.81
CA THR A 317 -2.49 5.06 -22.80
C THR A 317 -1.61 5.56 -23.93
N GLN A 318 -0.63 4.76 -24.32
CA GLN A 318 0.27 5.06 -25.43
C GLN A 318 -0.52 5.41 -26.70
N GLY A 319 -0.13 6.48 -27.39
CA GLY A 319 -0.80 7.03 -28.56
C GLY A 319 -1.98 7.98 -28.26
N LYS A 320 -2.39 8.14 -26.98
CA LYS A 320 -3.44 9.07 -26.57
C LYS A 320 -2.87 10.22 -25.74
N ASN A 321 -3.57 11.35 -25.70
CA ASN A 321 -3.27 12.49 -24.80
C ASN A 321 -1.79 12.95 -24.84
N GLY A 322 -1.16 12.92 -26.02
CA GLY A 322 0.24 13.32 -26.18
C GLY A 322 1.28 12.26 -25.79
N LEU A 323 0.86 11.07 -25.34
CA LEU A 323 1.74 9.97 -24.91
C LEU A 323 2.31 9.20 -26.10
N ALA A 324 3.24 9.81 -26.83
CA ALA A 324 3.97 9.21 -27.94
C ALA A 324 5.48 9.46 -27.82
N ALA A 325 6.27 8.87 -28.70
CA ALA A 325 7.69 9.23 -28.83
C ALA A 325 7.86 10.74 -29.11
N GLY A 326 8.86 11.36 -28.50
CA GLY A 326 9.11 12.80 -28.62
C GLY A 326 8.16 13.70 -27.81
N ALA A 327 7.38 13.14 -26.89
CA ALA A 327 6.51 13.92 -26.00
C ALA A 327 7.31 14.93 -25.17
N GLN A 328 6.70 16.06 -24.84
CA GLN A 328 7.33 17.13 -24.06
C GLN A 328 6.72 17.14 -22.66
N ASP A 329 7.46 16.65 -21.67
CA ASP A 329 7.08 16.73 -20.27
C ASP A 329 7.30 18.16 -19.76
N PRO A 330 6.24 18.89 -19.37
CA PRO A 330 6.37 20.26 -18.90
C PRO A 330 7.05 20.35 -17.52
N GLY A 331 7.25 19.23 -16.82
CA GLY A 331 7.81 19.20 -15.48
C GLY A 331 6.87 19.79 -14.42
N ASN A 332 7.41 20.11 -13.26
CA ASN A 332 6.63 20.52 -12.08
C ASN A 332 6.20 22.00 -12.14
N VAL A 333 5.43 22.37 -13.16
CA VAL A 333 5.08 23.76 -13.51
C VAL A 333 4.36 24.57 -12.42
N SER A 334 3.81 23.93 -11.39
CA SER A 334 3.14 24.61 -10.26
C SER A 334 4.05 24.88 -9.06
N GLN A 335 5.36 24.59 -9.16
CA GLN A 335 6.32 24.72 -8.06
C GLN A 335 7.27 25.91 -8.20
N THR A 336 7.32 26.56 -9.37
CA THR A 336 8.18 27.72 -9.57
C THR A 336 7.47 28.76 -10.44
N ALA A 337 7.71 30.05 -10.18
CA ALA A 337 7.16 31.14 -10.99
C ALA A 337 7.70 31.12 -12.44
N THR A 338 8.87 30.51 -12.64
CA THR A 338 9.51 30.32 -13.94
C THR A 338 9.78 28.83 -14.13
N PRO A 339 8.83 28.07 -14.71
CA PRO A 339 9.05 26.66 -15.02
C PRO A 339 10.26 26.49 -15.96
N GLY A 340 10.98 25.37 -15.79
CA GLY A 340 12.06 24.99 -16.69
C GLY A 340 11.56 24.70 -18.11
N ALA A 341 12.49 24.56 -19.06
CA ALA A 341 12.14 24.08 -20.39
C ALA A 341 11.59 22.64 -20.30
N PRO A 342 10.57 22.28 -21.10
CA PRO A 342 10.08 20.92 -21.17
C PRO A 342 11.20 19.93 -21.53
N THR A 343 11.12 18.72 -20.98
CA THR A 343 12.05 17.63 -21.30
C THR A 343 11.40 16.66 -22.27
N THR A 344 12.19 16.14 -23.21
CA THR A 344 11.68 15.14 -24.16
C THR A 344 11.62 13.77 -23.49
N VAL A 345 10.50 13.07 -23.64
CA VAL A 345 10.26 11.71 -23.12
C VAL A 345 9.68 10.85 -24.23
N ASP A 346 10.20 9.63 -24.40
CA ASP A 346 9.75 8.71 -25.44
C ASP A 346 8.80 7.63 -24.90
N PHE A 347 7.53 7.75 -25.26
CA PHE A 347 6.52 6.71 -24.99
C PHE A 347 6.36 5.78 -26.21
N ASN A 348 7.30 4.85 -26.38
CA ASN A 348 7.29 3.89 -27.50
C ASN A 348 6.27 2.75 -27.30
N SER A 349 5.91 2.48 -26.05
CA SER A 349 5.03 1.39 -25.64
C SER A 349 4.21 1.77 -24.40
N GLN A 350 3.18 0.95 -24.08
CA GLN A 350 2.45 1.12 -22.82
C GLN A 350 3.35 0.88 -21.59
N ALA A 351 4.38 0.04 -21.72
CA ALA A 351 5.35 -0.17 -20.65
C ALA A 351 6.13 1.11 -20.34
N ASP A 352 6.52 1.90 -21.37
CA ASP A 352 7.19 3.18 -21.18
C ASP A 352 6.31 4.19 -20.45
N VAL A 353 5.00 4.21 -20.77
CA VAL A 353 4.01 5.06 -20.08
C VAL A 353 3.94 4.70 -18.59
N LEU A 354 3.90 3.40 -18.26
CA LEU A 354 3.77 2.93 -16.88
C LEU A 354 5.06 3.09 -16.07
N ILE A 355 6.24 2.87 -16.67
CA ILE A 355 7.53 3.09 -16.01
C ILE A 355 7.76 4.59 -15.74
N ASN A 356 7.33 5.45 -16.68
CA ASN A 356 7.46 6.90 -16.60
C ASN A 356 6.13 7.58 -16.23
N THR A 357 5.33 6.96 -15.35
CA THR A 357 3.95 7.39 -15.06
C THR A 357 3.86 8.86 -14.63
N LYS A 358 4.78 9.34 -13.78
CA LYS A 358 4.79 10.75 -13.34
C LYS A 358 4.93 11.72 -14.53
N ALA A 359 5.80 11.41 -15.50
CA ALA A 359 5.96 12.20 -16.72
C ALA A 359 4.74 12.07 -17.64
N ALA A 360 4.21 10.86 -17.80
CA ALA A 360 3.00 10.63 -18.59
C ALA A 360 1.79 11.41 -18.06
N ALA A 361 1.62 11.46 -16.74
CA ALA A 361 0.58 12.26 -16.08
C ALA A 361 0.68 13.75 -16.45
N ARG A 362 1.89 14.32 -16.37
CA ARG A 362 2.13 15.73 -16.72
C ARG A 362 1.94 16.00 -18.21
N VAL A 363 2.45 15.14 -19.08
CA VAL A 363 2.25 15.22 -20.54
C VAL A 363 0.77 15.17 -20.91
N ALA A 364 0.01 14.27 -20.29
CA ALA A 364 -1.42 14.14 -20.50
C ALA A 364 -2.23 15.33 -19.94
N GLY A 365 -1.60 16.23 -19.18
CA GLY A 365 -2.23 17.41 -18.60
C GLY A 365 -2.95 17.15 -17.27
N GLY A 366 -2.50 16.14 -16.51
CA GLY A 366 -2.93 15.91 -15.14
C GLY A 366 -2.59 17.10 -14.23
N THR A 367 -3.40 17.30 -13.18
CA THR A 367 -3.16 18.37 -12.22
C THR A 367 -2.10 17.94 -11.21
N ILE A 368 -1.09 18.79 -11.06
CA ILE A 368 -0.02 18.62 -10.09
C ILE A 368 -0.53 19.05 -8.69
N MET A 369 -0.52 18.12 -7.75
CA MET A 369 -1.18 18.22 -6.45
C MET A 369 -0.19 18.49 -5.30
N ASP A 370 -0.71 18.94 -4.17
CA ASP A 370 0.06 19.14 -2.93
C ASP A 370 0.11 17.82 -2.16
N ARG A 371 1.14 17.00 -2.44
CA ARG A 371 1.41 15.75 -1.72
C ARG A 371 0.17 14.88 -1.41
N PRO A 372 -0.43 14.26 -2.44
CA PRO A 372 -1.50 13.30 -2.23
C PRO A 372 -1.04 12.08 -1.42
N GLU A 373 -1.50 12.01 -0.18
CA GLU A 373 -1.31 10.86 0.72
C GLU A 373 -2.58 9.97 0.64
N TRP A 374 -3.15 9.58 1.78
CA TRP A 374 -4.22 8.61 1.88
C TRP A 374 -5.48 9.02 1.12
N ILE A 375 -6.03 8.05 0.40
CA ILE A 375 -7.35 8.10 -0.23
C ILE A 375 -8.30 7.15 0.48
N THR A 376 -9.55 7.54 0.64
CA THR A 376 -10.62 6.65 1.08
C THR A 376 -11.92 6.88 0.31
N VAL A 377 -12.79 5.88 0.30
CA VAL A 377 -14.09 5.91 -0.35
C VAL A 377 -15.17 5.83 0.72
N ALA A 378 -16.19 6.68 0.62
CA ALA A 378 -17.33 6.64 1.52
C ALA A 378 -17.99 5.24 1.50
N PRO A 379 -18.48 4.70 2.64
CA PRO A 379 -19.07 3.35 2.67
C PRO A 379 -20.26 3.14 1.72
N ASP A 380 -20.96 4.21 1.36
CA ASP A 380 -22.07 4.23 0.40
C ASP A 380 -21.63 4.46 -1.06
N ASN A 381 -20.31 4.49 -1.32
CA ASN A 381 -19.68 4.82 -2.60
C ASN A 381 -20.02 6.21 -3.15
N SER A 382 -20.53 7.14 -2.33
CA SER A 382 -20.99 8.45 -2.80
C SER A 382 -19.86 9.45 -3.05
N SER A 383 -18.70 9.24 -2.43
CA SER A 383 -17.58 10.20 -2.45
C SER A 383 -16.22 9.53 -2.29
N VAL A 384 -15.19 10.20 -2.79
CA VAL A 384 -13.76 9.87 -2.60
C VAL A 384 -13.12 11.04 -1.84
N TYR A 385 -12.36 10.74 -0.80
CA TYR A 385 -11.61 11.71 0.01
C TYR A 385 -10.12 11.45 -0.19
N VAL A 386 -9.33 12.51 -0.29
CA VAL A 386 -7.87 12.46 -0.43
C VAL A 386 -7.25 13.50 0.49
N THR A 387 -6.22 13.12 1.24
CA THR A 387 -5.40 14.07 1.99
C THR A 387 -4.37 14.72 1.07
N LEU A 388 -4.18 16.02 1.23
CA LEU A 388 -3.15 16.82 0.56
C LEU A 388 -2.29 17.44 1.65
N THR A 389 -1.21 16.76 2.03
CA THR A 389 -0.63 16.93 3.37
C THR A 389 0.03 18.30 3.58
N ASN A 390 0.75 18.78 2.57
CA ASN A 390 1.43 20.07 2.54
C ASN A 390 2.11 20.27 1.17
N ASN A 391 2.46 21.51 0.86
CA ASN A 391 3.44 21.81 -0.18
C ASN A 391 3.99 23.24 0.02
N SER A 392 5.20 23.34 0.54
CA SER A 392 5.88 24.62 0.78
C SER A 392 6.42 25.28 -0.50
N SER A 393 6.50 24.52 -1.61
CA SER A 393 7.00 25.00 -2.90
C SER A 393 5.89 25.47 -3.84
N ARG A 394 4.61 25.38 -3.44
CA ARG A 394 3.48 25.84 -4.26
C ARG A 394 3.59 27.35 -4.50
N VAL A 395 3.67 27.74 -5.77
CA VAL A 395 3.53 29.14 -6.18
C VAL A 395 2.09 29.44 -6.61
N THR A 396 1.64 30.68 -6.36
CA THR A 396 0.29 31.18 -6.70
C THR A 396 0.07 31.33 -8.20
#